data_AF-A0A2D6TNM3-F1
#
_entry.id   AF-A0A2D6TNM3-F1
#
_cell.length_a   1.000
_cell.length_b   1.000
_cell.length_c   1.000
_cell.angle_alpha   90.00
_cell.angle_beta   90.00
_cell.angle_gamma   90.00
#
_symmetry.space_group_name_H-M   'P 1'
#
loop_
_entity.id
_entity.type
_entity.pdbx_description
1 polymer ?
#
loop_
_entity_poly.entity_id
_entity_poly.type
_entity_poly.pdbx_seq_one_letter_code
_entity_poly.pdbx_strand_id
1 'polypeptide(L)' 'MPIKNQTKKIKLAKKARQTKWAPVWVVLKKFGMGKKIHPSSITKHRRSWRRTKLHLTPRKQRKSHFG' A
#
# COMPACT_ATOMS: atom_id res chain seq x y z
N MET A 1 -4.87 20.40 3.62
CA MET A 1 -5.39 20.59 2.24
C MET A 1 -5.90 19.26 1.68
N PRO A 2 -7.13 19.20 1.13
CA PRO A 2 -7.59 18.03 0.40
C PRO A 2 -6.72 17.81 -0.84
N ILE A 3 -6.34 16.56 -1.12
CA ILE A 3 -5.60 16.21 -2.33
C ILE A 3 -6.53 16.45 -3.53
N LYS A 4 -6.31 17.54 -4.27
CA LYS A 4 -7.10 17.89 -5.47
C LYS A 4 -7.03 16.83 -6.57
N ASN A 5 -5.95 16.04 -6.61
CA ASN A 5 -5.77 14.97 -7.60
C ASN A 5 -6.38 13.64 -7.12
N GLN A 6 -7.56 13.31 -7.65
CA GLN A 6 -8.30 12.09 -7.32
C GLN A 6 -7.50 10.80 -7.60
N THR A 7 -6.74 10.74 -8.70
CA THR A 7 -5.93 9.55 -9.03
C THR A 7 -4.82 9.31 -8.01
N LYS A 8 -4.18 10.40 -7.53
CA LYS A 8 -3.18 10.33 -6.47
C LYS A 8 -3.82 9.86 -5.16
N LYS A 9 -5.00 10.37 -4.83
CA LYS A 9 -5.78 9.97 -3.63
C LYS A 9 -6.10 8.48 -3.66
N ILE A 10 -6.60 7.95 -4.78
CA ILE A 10 -6.91 6.52 -4.94
C ILE A 10 -5.66 5.65 -4.79
N LYS A 11 -4.55 6.03 -5.42
CA LYS A 11 -3.28 5.29 -5.30
C LYS A 11 -2.77 5.28 -3.85
N LEU A 12 -2.81 6.42 -3.17
CA LEU A 12 -2.44 6.53 -1.76
C LEU A 12 -3.35 5.68 -0.86
N ALA A 13 -4.66 5.72 -1.08
CA ALA A 13 -5.62 4.90 -0.32
C ALA A 13 -5.36 3.39 -0.51
N LYS A 14 -5.06 2.95 -1.75
CA LYS A 14 -4.66 1.55 -2.01
C LYS A 14 -3.38 1.19 -1.26
N LYS A 15 -2.37 2.07 -1.26
CA LYS A 15 -1.10 1.83 -0.54
C LYS A 15 -1.25 1.87 0.98
N ALA A 16 -2.14 2.69 1.52
CA ALA A 16 -2.49 2.70 2.93
C ALA A 16 -3.11 1.37 3.37
N ARG A 17 -3.97 0.76 2.55
CA ARG A 17 -4.54 -0.57 2.84
C ARG A 17 -3.49 -1.69 2.86
N GLN A 18 -2.39 -1.54 2.12
CA GLN A 18 -1.28 -2.51 2.04
C GLN A 18 -0.28 -2.43 3.21
N THR A 19 -0.52 -1.62 4.25
CA THR A 19 0.37 -1.56 5.43
C THR A 19 0.05 -2.63 6.48
N LYS A 20 -1.14 -3.22 6.42
CA LYS A 20 -1.62 -4.24 7.35
C LYS A 20 -0.94 -5.59 7.09
N TRP A 21 -0.81 -6.39 8.13
CA TRP A 21 -0.40 -7.78 8.01
C TRP A 21 -1.47 -8.63 7.33
N ALA A 22 -1.06 -9.78 6.78
CA ALA A 22 -1.99 -10.80 6.36
C ALA A 22 -2.90 -11.23 7.53
N PRO A 23 -4.19 -11.49 7.30
CA PRO A 23 -5.08 -11.98 8.34
C PRO A 23 -4.63 -13.34 8.89
N VAL A 24 -4.90 -13.59 10.17
CA VAL A 24 -4.55 -14.86 10.85
C VAL A 24 -5.22 -16.05 10.18
N TRP A 25 -6.48 -15.92 9.73
CA TRP A 25 -7.19 -16.99 9.04
C TRP A 25 -6.50 -17.43 7.73
N VAL A 26 -5.74 -16.54 7.07
CA VAL A 26 -4.96 -16.88 5.87
C VAL A 26 -3.77 -17.77 6.23
N VAL A 27 -3.16 -17.54 7.39
CA VAL A 27 -2.09 -18.41 7.92
C VAL A 27 -2.64 -19.81 8.17
N LEU A 28 -3.81 -19.91 8.81
CA LEU A 28 -4.48 -21.19 9.06
C LEU A 28 -4.82 -21.92 7.75
N LYS A 29 -5.36 -21.21 6.75
CA LYS A 29 -5.70 -21.80 5.46
C LYS A 29 -4.48 -22.31 4.68
N LYS A 30 -3.34 -21.61 4.78
CA LYS A 30 -2.12 -21.96 4.03
C LYS A 30 -1.26 -23.03 4.71
N PHE A 31 -1.12 -22.97 6.02
CA PHE A 31 -0.18 -23.82 6.77
C PHE A 31 -0.85 -24.90 7.61
N GLY A 32 -2.18 -24.89 7.70
CA GLY A 32 -2.95 -25.80 8.53
C GLY A 32 -3.12 -25.30 9.96
N MET A 33 -4.02 -25.96 10.69
CA MET A 33 -4.31 -25.67 12.10
C MET A 33 -3.12 -26.04 13.00
N GLY A 34 -2.93 -25.29 14.08
CA GLY A 34 -1.89 -25.56 15.09
C GLY A 34 -0.50 -25.01 14.78
N LYS A 35 -0.25 -24.46 13.57
CA LYS A 35 1.03 -23.83 13.23
C LYS A 35 1.09 -22.39 13.76
N LYS A 36 2.03 -22.11 14.68
CA LYS A 36 2.30 -20.78 15.25
C LYS A 36 3.19 -19.93 14.33
N ILE A 37 2.77 -19.73 13.07
CA ILE A 37 3.54 -18.96 12.09
C ILE A 37 3.05 -17.51 12.08
N HIS A 38 3.97 -16.56 12.19
CA HIS A 38 3.62 -15.13 12.12
C HIS A 38 3.18 -14.74 10.69
N PRO A 39 2.13 -13.91 10.50
CA PRO A 39 1.61 -13.52 9.18
C PRO A 39 2.63 -12.80 8.28
N SER A 40 3.78 -12.39 8.80
CA SER A 40 4.90 -11.90 8.00
C SER A 40 5.36 -12.88 6.93
N SER A 41 5.28 -14.18 7.19
CA SER A 41 5.71 -15.23 6.25
C SER A 41 4.84 -15.29 4.98
N ILE A 42 3.61 -14.73 5.03
CA ILE A 42 2.71 -14.64 3.88
C ILE A 42 2.66 -13.22 3.30
N THR A 43 2.87 -12.20 4.13
CA THR A 43 2.71 -10.80 3.75
C THR A 43 3.84 -10.36 2.82
N LYS A 44 3.63 -10.51 1.50
CA LYS A 44 4.60 -10.10 0.46
C LYS A 44 4.83 -8.60 0.39
N HIS A 45 3.79 -7.81 0.63
CA HIS A 45 3.84 -6.37 0.48
C HIS A 45 3.38 -5.71 1.78
N ARG A 46 4.35 -5.25 2.56
CA ARG A 46 4.12 -4.39 3.73
C ARG A 46 4.96 -3.14 3.58
N ARG A 47 4.31 -1.99 3.62
CA ARG A 47 4.95 -0.69 3.38
C ARG A 47 5.17 0.06 4.69
N SER A 48 6.35 0.68 4.83
CA SER A 48 6.62 1.70 5.86
C SER A 48 7.00 3.01 5.19
N TRP A 49 6.40 4.12 5.63
CA TRP A 49 6.65 5.45 5.07
C TRP A 49 8.08 5.95 5.30
N ARG A 50 8.76 5.45 6.35
CA ARG A 50 10.16 5.79 6.64
C ARG A 50 11.12 5.08 5.69
N ARG A 51 10.90 3.80 5.42
CA ARG A 51 11.82 2.94 4.65
C ARG A 51 11.58 2.96 3.15
N THR A 52 10.33 2.79 2.71
CA THR A 52 10.00 2.74 1.28
C THR A 52 9.21 3.97 0.89
N LYS A 53 9.66 4.73 -0.12
CA LYS A 53 8.98 5.95 -0.58
C LYS A 53 8.05 5.63 -1.77
N LEU A 54 6.96 6.38 -1.90
CA LEU A 54 6.10 6.29 -3.09
C LEU A 54 6.56 7.39 -4.04
N HIS A 55 7.25 7.03 -5.12
CA HIS A 55 7.56 7.93 -6.22
C HIS A 55 6.32 8.13 -7.10
N LEU A 56 5.22 8.58 -6.49
CA LEU A 56 4.01 8.98 -7.20
C LEU A 56 4.27 10.34 -7.83
N THR A 57 4.93 10.35 -8.98
CA THR A 57 5.11 11.57 -9.76
C THR A 57 3.74 12.16 -10.07
N PRO A 58 3.55 13.49 -9.89
CA PRO A 58 2.43 14.14 -10.53
C PRO A 58 2.59 13.88 -12.03
N ARG A 59 1.55 13.36 -12.68
CA ARG A 59 1.42 13.36 -14.14
C ARG A 59 1.90 14.73 -14.61
N LYS A 60 2.80 14.82 -15.61
CA LYS A 60 3.30 16.08 -16.19
C LYS A 60 2.16 17.10 -16.20
N GLN A 61 2.11 18.00 -15.21
CA GLN A 61 1.08 19.02 -15.18
C GLN A 61 1.57 20.02 -16.22
N ARG A 62 0.88 20.11 -17.35
CA ARG A 62 1.06 21.26 -18.25
C ARG A 62 0.85 22.48 -17.38
N LYS A 63 1.87 23.34 -17.28
CA LYS A 63 1.71 24.59 -16.55
C LYS A 63 0.69 25.42 -17.33
N SER A 64 -0.25 26.03 -16.65
CA SER A 64 -1.35 26.79 -17.27
C SER A 64 -0.89 28.01 -18.08
N HIS A 65 0.37 28.41 -17.94
CA HIS A 65 0.97 29.58 -18.58
C HIS A 65 1.88 29.25 -19.77
N PHE A 66 2.06 27.97 -20.09
CA PHE A 66 2.65 27.58 -21.38
C PHE A 66 1.48 27.27 -22.30
N GLY A 67 1.20 28.20 -23.23
CA GLY A 67 0.15 28.06 -24.27
C GLY A 67 0.24 26.75 -25.03
#